data_AF-A0A6G3XN65-F1
#
_entry.id   AF-A0A6G3XN65-F1
#
_cell.length_a   1.000
_cell.length_b   1.000
_cell.length_c   1.000
_cell.angle_alpha   90.00
_cell.angle_beta   90.00
_cell.angle_gamma   90.00
#
_symmetry.space_group_name_H-M   'P 1'
#
loop_
_entity.id
_entity.type
_entity.pdbx_description
1 polymer ?
#
loop_
_entity_poly.entity_id
_entity_poly.type
_entity_poly.pdbx_seq_one_letter_code
_entity_poly.pdbx_strand_id
1 'polypeptide(L)'
;MTEPHEGDIPDGLSAAELGMWQSFRNGTTYDLRSYDPTHNDPFAPQLWGPERSVGARTVARLLLSGPPARPGRVAALKLRGVRITGKLDLAGGRVAPYVELTGCRFEQEVVLPECHFTTLRLVGCALPRLEAARLHTEGDLHLPRCRVDRGIRLTDAQIGTDLLINQLSVGPDRHGRAIVGDGMAVAQDLQAEMIETVGELSLRGAKVGGSLSLRGSRLRAAEDRRALNAPQLTVERTLYMTEAWVSVDTGNQGTTPPYGVVYAPTPARGTRSQIFECRGGVRLDDGRFGDAVDLHKARFTMTRQEELSLRRIVTP
;
A
#
# COMPACT_ATOMS: atom_id res chain seq x y z
N MET A 1 30.52 29.67 21.70
CA MET A 1 29.69 28.49 21.40
C MET A 1 28.73 28.90 20.31
N THR A 2 29.04 28.56 19.07
CA THR A 2 28.15 28.79 17.93
C THR A 2 26.97 27.84 18.09
N GLU A 3 25.76 28.37 18.22
CA GLU A 3 24.57 27.54 18.18
C GLU A 3 24.53 26.80 16.83
N PRO A 4 24.26 25.48 16.80
CA PRO A 4 24.16 24.75 15.55
C PRO A 4 22.99 25.36 14.76
N HIS A 5 23.27 25.82 13.54
CA HIS A 5 22.24 26.47 12.72
C HIS A 5 21.14 25.45 12.40
N GLU A 6 19.90 25.75 12.83
CA GLU A 6 18.71 24.98 12.48
C GLU A 6 18.57 24.91 10.94
N GLY A 7 19.04 23.81 10.35
CA GLY A 7 18.96 23.56 8.91
C GLY A 7 20.29 23.33 8.20
N ASP A 8 21.41 23.20 8.92
CA ASP A 8 22.69 22.83 8.35
C ASP A 8 22.61 21.51 7.58
N ILE A 9 23.13 21.55 6.36
CA ILE A 9 23.18 20.41 5.45
C ILE A 9 24.29 19.48 5.97
N PRO A 10 24.01 18.19 6.19
CA PRO A 10 25.02 17.24 6.62
C PRO A 10 26.19 17.17 5.63
N ASP A 11 27.41 17.05 6.14
CA ASP A 11 28.58 16.78 5.31
C ASP A 11 28.46 15.42 4.60
N GLY A 12 28.99 15.35 3.38
CA GLY A 12 29.09 14.10 2.63
C GLY A 12 27.82 13.62 1.92
N LEU A 13 26.76 14.43 1.85
CA LEU A 13 25.58 14.09 1.05
C LEU A 13 25.92 14.04 -0.44
N SER A 14 25.35 13.05 -1.13
CA SER A 14 25.40 13.00 -2.60
C SER A 14 24.61 14.16 -3.23
N ALA A 15 24.82 14.41 -4.53
CA ALA A 15 24.02 15.42 -5.25
C ALA A 15 22.51 15.13 -5.19
N ALA A 16 22.12 13.84 -5.27
CA ALA A 16 20.72 13.41 -5.16
C ALA A 16 20.17 13.65 -3.74
N GLU A 17 20.96 13.36 -2.71
CA GLU A 17 20.55 13.58 -1.32
C GLU A 17 20.46 15.07 -0.97
N LEU A 18 21.38 15.88 -1.49
CA LEU A 18 21.34 17.34 -1.35
C LEU A 18 20.07 17.93 -2.00
N GLY A 19 19.73 17.50 -3.21
CA GLY A 19 18.51 17.94 -3.89
C GLY A 19 17.24 17.50 -3.15
N MET A 20 17.23 16.28 -2.61
CA MET A 20 16.17 15.78 -1.74
C MET A 20 16.02 16.65 -0.48
N TRP A 21 17.11 16.97 0.19
CA TRP A 21 17.13 17.81 1.41
C TRP A 21 16.54 19.20 1.14
N GLN A 22 16.94 19.84 0.04
CA GLN A 22 16.42 21.15 -0.34
C GLN A 22 14.93 21.10 -0.69
N SER A 23 14.51 20.07 -1.42
CA SER A 23 13.11 19.87 -1.80
C SER A 23 12.22 19.61 -0.58
N PHE A 24 12.73 18.84 0.39
CA PHE A 24 12.06 18.60 1.66
C PHE A 24 11.71 19.89 2.39
N ARG A 25 12.70 20.79 2.56
CA ARG A 25 12.50 22.09 3.22
C ARG A 25 11.56 23.02 2.46
N ASN A 26 11.47 22.87 1.14
CA ASN A 26 10.57 23.65 0.29
C ASN A 26 9.14 23.05 0.20
N GLY A 27 8.96 21.79 0.59
CA GLY A 27 7.70 21.04 0.42
C GLY A 27 7.39 20.66 -1.03
N THR A 28 8.39 20.73 -1.91
CA THR A 28 8.26 20.51 -3.36
C THR A 28 8.60 19.08 -3.74
N THR A 29 8.04 18.62 -4.85
CA THR A 29 8.39 17.31 -5.43
C THR A 29 9.81 17.31 -5.97
N TYR A 30 10.61 16.32 -5.54
CA TYR A 30 11.92 16.02 -6.09
C TYR A 30 11.81 14.86 -7.09
N ASP A 31 12.00 15.18 -8.37
CA ASP A 31 11.82 14.24 -9.47
C ASP A 31 13.17 13.89 -10.10
N LEU A 32 13.55 12.62 -9.99
CA LEU A 32 14.76 12.06 -10.58
C LEU A 32 14.47 11.09 -11.73
N ARG A 33 13.26 11.14 -12.30
CA ARG A 33 12.94 10.36 -13.49
C ARG A 33 13.77 10.83 -14.69
N SER A 34 14.16 9.87 -15.51
CA SER A 34 14.72 10.09 -16.85
C SER A 34 13.68 10.72 -17.78
N TYR A 35 14.13 11.49 -18.76
CA TYR A 35 13.27 11.97 -19.85
C TYR A 35 12.68 10.82 -20.67
N ASP A 36 13.45 9.75 -20.86
CA ASP A 36 12.98 8.52 -21.49
C ASP A 36 12.12 7.72 -20.49
N PRO A 37 10.80 7.54 -20.75
CA PRO A 37 9.90 6.80 -19.87
C PRO A 37 10.31 5.33 -19.69
N THR A 38 10.98 4.72 -20.66
CA THR A 38 11.38 3.31 -20.60
C THR A 38 12.43 3.04 -19.50
N HIS A 39 13.19 4.06 -19.11
CA HIS A 39 14.16 4.00 -18.01
C HIS A 39 13.56 4.30 -16.63
N ASN A 40 12.26 4.58 -16.55
CA ASN A 40 11.59 4.96 -15.31
C ASN A 40 10.80 3.84 -14.64
N ASP A 41 10.78 2.64 -15.22
CA ASP A 41 10.10 1.49 -14.63
C ASP A 41 10.83 1.01 -13.35
N PRO A 42 10.22 1.15 -12.15
CA PRO A 42 10.83 0.67 -10.91
C PRO A 42 10.85 -0.87 -10.82
N PHE A 43 10.12 -1.57 -11.69
CA PHE A 43 10.03 -3.03 -11.72
C PHE A 43 11.04 -3.67 -12.68
N ALA A 44 11.69 -2.87 -13.54
CA ALA A 44 12.70 -3.35 -14.48
C ALA A 44 13.88 -4.02 -13.76
N PRO A 45 14.51 -5.06 -14.34
CA PRO A 45 15.64 -5.73 -13.71
C PRO A 45 16.85 -4.81 -13.52
N GLN A 46 17.04 -3.84 -14.43
CA GLN A 46 18.13 -2.88 -14.39
C GLN A 46 17.97 -1.92 -13.20
N LEU A 47 19.00 -1.84 -12.36
CA LEU A 47 19.03 -0.90 -11.24
C LEU A 47 19.41 0.51 -11.72
N TRP A 48 18.78 1.51 -11.10
CA TRP A 48 19.14 2.92 -11.29
C TRP A 48 20.48 3.24 -10.59
N GLY A 49 21.25 4.13 -11.21
CA GLY A 49 22.58 4.50 -10.76
C GLY A 49 22.60 5.46 -9.56
N PRO A 50 23.79 5.87 -9.11
CA PRO A 50 23.97 6.76 -7.96
C PRO A 50 23.29 8.12 -8.14
N GLU A 51 23.13 8.60 -9.37
CA GLU A 51 22.47 9.86 -9.73
C GLU A 51 20.97 9.89 -9.37
N ARG A 52 20.36 8.72 -9.20
CA ARG A 52 18.96 8.55 -8.76
C ARG A 52 18.84 7.93 -7.37
N SER A 53 19.95 7.80 -6.66
CA SER A 53 20.02 7.04 -5.40
C SER A 53 20.14 7.94 -4.18
N VAL A 54 19.33 7.67 -3.17
CA VAL A 54 19.43 8.30 -1.84
C VAL A 54 19.54 7.22 -0.77
N GLY A 55 20.35 7.45 0.25
CA GLY A 55 20.48 6.52 1.37
C GLY A 55 19.21 6.48 2.22
N ALA A 56 18.74 5.29 2.57
CA ALA A 56 17.61 5.10 3.46
C ALA A 56 17.83 5.75 4.84
N ARG A 57 19.07 5.80 5.32
CA ARG A 57 19.45 6.52 6.54
C ARG A 57 19.23 8.03 6.42
N THR A 58 19.52 8.62 5.25
CA THR A 58 19.29 10.03 4.96
C THR A 58 17.81 10.34 4.89
N VAL A 59 17.03 9.45 4.25
CA VAL A 59 15.55 9.52 4.24
C VAL A 59 15.01 9.47 5.66
N ALA A 60 15.45 8.50 6.48
CA ALA A 60 15.01 8.35 7.86
C ALA A 60 15.33 9.60 8.71
N ARG A 61 16.51 10.18 8.53
CA ARG A 61 16.89 11.43 9.20
C ARG A 61 15.94 12.57 8.84
N LEU A 62 15.56 12.74 7.58
CA LEU A 62 14.60 13.77 7.17
C LEU A 62 13.22 13.56 7.79
N LEU A 63 12.76 12.31 7.89
CA LEU A 63 11.44 11.98 8.38
C LEU A 63 11.31 12.06 9.91
N LEU A 64 12.36 11.70 10.64
CA LEU A 64 12.35 11.62 12.11
C LEU A 64 12.92 12.87 12.80
N SER A 65 13.88 13.55 12.17
CA SER A 65 14.59 14.69 12.73
C SER A 65 15.02 15.67 11.63
N GLY A 66 14.12 15.92 10.67
CA GLY A 66 14.40 16.76 9.51
C GLY A 66 14.60 18.24 9.88
N PRO A 67 15.28 19.01 9.01
CA PRO A 67 15.43 20.45 9.18
C PRO A 67 14.07 21.17 9.07
N PRO A 68 13.92 22.37 9.66
CA PRO A 68 12.69 23.14 9.50
C PRO A 68 12.46 23.54 8.04
N ALA A 69 11.19 23.72 7.70
CA ALA A 69 10.78 24.27 6.42
C ALA A 69 11.36 25.67 6.21
N ARG A 70 11.48 26.11 4.95
CA ARG A 70 11.82 27.52 4.68
C ARG A 70 10.66 28.44 5.12
N PRO A 71 10.92 29.72 5.45
CA PRO A 71 9.86 30.68 5.75
C PRO A 71 8.75 30.67 4.69
N GLY A 72 7.50 30.57 5.13
CA GLY A 72 6.33 30.50 4.25
C GLY A 72 6.13 29.16 3.52
N ARG A 73 6.86 28.09 3.91
CA ARG A 73 6.73 26.75 3.34
C ARG A 73 6.36 25.72 4.41
N VAL A 74 5.91 24.55 3.96
CA VAL A 74 5.65 23.37 4.80
C VAL A 74 6.61 22.27 4.37
N ALA A 75 7.29 21.64 5.32
CA ALA A 75 8.20 20.54 5.02
C ALA A 75 7.42 19.29 4.59
N ALA A 76 7.87 18.63 3.51
CA ALA A 76 7.25 17.40 3.02
C ALA A 76 8.26 16.57 2.24
N LEU A 77 8.20 15.24 2.34
CA LEU A 77 9.02 14.34 1.53
C LEU A 77 8.21 13.86 0.33
N LYS A 78 8.49 14.44 -0.85
CA LYS A 78 7.81 14.10 -2.11
C LYS A 78 8.84 13.66 -3.15
N LEU A 79 8.94 12.36 -3.42
CA LEU A 79 9.95 11.81 -4.32
C LEU A 79 9.33 11.14 -5.54
N ARG A 80 9.97 11.27 -6.71
CA ARG A 80 9.60 10.56 -7.94
C ARG A 80 10.80 9.92 -8.60
N GLY A 81 10.69 8.64 -8.96
CA GLY A 81 11.75 7.95 -9.69
C GLY A 81 13.04 7.78 -8.90
N VAL A 82 12.97 7.67 -7.57
CA VAL A 82 14.14 7.59 -6.70
C VAL A 82 14.41 6.14 -6.28
N ARG A 83 15.69 5.74 -6.29
CA ARG A 83 16.18 4.49 -5.68
C ARG A 83 16.57 4.78 -4.23
N ILE A 84 16.00 4.05 -3.29
CA ILE A 84 16.31 4.15 -1.86
C ILE A 84 17.21 2.98 -1.50
N THR A 85 18.46 3.29 -1.15
CA THR A 85 19.50 2.28 -0.87
C THR A 85 19.57 1.94 0.62
N GLY A 86 19.75 0.66 0.94
CA GLY A 86 19.70 0.17 2.31
C GLY A 86 18.28 0.03 2.88
N LYS A 87 18.19 -0.38 4.16
CA LYS A 87 16.94 -0.59 4.90
C LYS A 87 16.38 0.74 5.40
N LEU A 88 15.14 1.07 5.03
CA LEU A 88 14.43 2.23 5.59
C LEU A 88 13.76 1.81 6.89
N ASP A 89 14.36 2.21 8.00
CA ASP A 89 13.89 1.88 9.34
C ASP A 89 13.37 3.14 10.05
N LEU A 90 12.08 3.13 10.36
CA LEU A 90 11.35 4.20 11.05
C LEU A 90 10.59 3.65 12.26
N ALA A 91 10.95 2.45 12.74
CA ALA A 91 10.25 1.78 13.83
C ALA A 91 10.17 2.67 15.09
N GLY A 92 8.99 2.71 15.72
CA GLY A 92 8.71 3.54 16.90
C GLY A 92 8.77 5.06 16.67
N GLY A 93 9.02 5.51 15.43
CA GLY A 93 9.14 6.91 15.08
C GLY A 93 7.81 7.64 14.93
N ARG A 94 7.85 8.98 14.95
CA ARG A 94 6.73 9.84 14.57
C ARG A 94 7.11 10.70 13.38
N VAL A 95 6.43 10.50 12.26
CA VAL A 95 6.64 11.20 11.00
C VAL A 95 5.51 12.22 10.82
N ALA A 96 5.78 13.46 11.22
CA ALA A 96 4.86 14.57 11.03
C ALA A 96 4.76 15.06 9.57
N PRO A 97 5.87 15.18 8.79
CA PRO A 97 5.79 15.66 7.41
C PRO A 97 4.96 14.73 6.53
N TYR A 98 4.26 15.31 5.55
CA TYR A 98 3.58 14.52 4.52
C TYR A 98 4.59 13.74 3.66
N VAL A 99 4.30 12.45 3.42
CA VAL A 99 5.17 11.55 2.65
C VAL A 99 4.47 11.01 1.40
N GLU A 100 5.06 11.29 0.24
CA GLU A 100 4.61 10.77 -1.06
C GLU A 100 5.79 10.28 -1.89
N LEU A 101 5.78 9.01 -2.26
CA LEU A 101 6.79 8.34 -3.05
C LEU A 101 6.11 7.75 -4.28
N THR A 102 6.44 8.24 -5.47
CA THR A 102 5.85 7.76 -6.73
C THR A 102 6.90 7.13 -7.61
N GLY A 103 6.66 5.90 -8.07
CA GLY A 103 7.59 5.19 -8.94
C GLY A 103 8.97 5.08 -8.32
N CYS A 104 9.07 4.82 -7.02
CA CYS A 104 10.35 4.67 -6.33
C CYS A 104 10.69 3.18 -6.17
N ARG A 105 11.99 2.87 -6.09
CA ARG A 105 12.49 1.50 -5.87
C ARG A 105 13.23 1.43 -4.54
N PHE A 106 12.84 0.50 -3.69
CA PHE A 106 13.54 0.18 -2.46
C PHE A 106 14.48 -0.99 -2.68
N GLU A 107 15.73 -0.87 -2.23
CA GLU A 107 16.70 -1.95 -2.32
C GLU A 107 16.49 -3.02 -1.25
N GLN A 108 16.07 -2.60 -0.05
CA GLN A 108 15.80 -3.48 1.09
C GLN A 108 14.40 -3.18 1.66
N GLU A 109 14.04 -3.88 2.73
CA GLU A 109 12.71 -3.76 3.34
C GLU A 109 12.45 -2.38 3.95
N VAL A 110 11.18 -2.01 4.00
CA VAL A 110 10.68 -0.82 4.70
C VAL A 110 10.10 -1.26 6.04
N VAL A 111 10.64 -0.72 7.13
CA VAL A 111 10.37 -1.14 8.51
C VAL A 111 9.73 0.01 9.28
N LEU A 112 8.43 -0.11 9.50
CA LEU A 112 7.54 0.84 10.17
C LEU A 112 6.80 0.30 11.42
N PRO A 113 7.20 -0.79 12.11
CA PRO A 113 6.46 -1.19 13.31
C PRO A 113 6.35 -0.08 14.34
N GLU A 114 5.15 0.11 14.91
CA GLU A 114 4.85 1.16 15.91
C GLU A 114 5.14 2.60 15.43
N CYS A 115 5.29 2.81 14.12
CA CYS A 115 5.49 4.14 13.57
C CYS A 115 4.16 4.91 13.51
N HIS A 116 4.21 6.23 13.67
CA HIS A 116 3.08 7.13 13.53
C HIS A 116 3.28 8.04 12.31
N PHE A 117 2.31 8.10 11.40
CA PHE A 117 2.30 9.02 10.26
C PHE A 117 1.06 9.91 10.27
N THR A 118 1.17 11.10 9.70
CA THR A 118 -0.02 11.85 9.26
C THR A 118 -0.67 11.15 8.08
N THR A 119 0.04 10.99 6.96
CA THR A 119 -0.40 10.21 5.79
C THR A 119 0.83 9.62 5.11
N LEU A 120 0.74 8.36 4.65
CA LEU A 120 1.81 7.69 3.92
C LEU A 120 1.30 7.24 2.55
N ARG A 121 1.95 7.73 1.48
CA ARG A 121 1.62 7.35 0.10
C ARG A 121 2.81 6.79 -0.65
N LEU A 122 2.72 5.52 -1.03
CA LEU A 122 3.58 4.85 -1.99
C LEU A 122 2.75 4.52 -3.23
N VAL A 123 3.11 5.08 -4.38
CA VAL A 123 2.34 4.90 -5.62
C VAL A 123 3.23 4.28 -6.67
N GLY A 124 2.89 3.09 -7.16
CA GLY A 124 3.68 2.43 -8.20
C GLY A 124 5.12 2.12 -7.77
N CYS A 125 5.36 1.87 -6.48
CA CYS A 125 6.70 1.61 -5.96
C CYS A 125 7.04 0.11 -5.98
N ALA A 126 8.32 -0.20 -6.11
CA ALA A 126 8.85 -1.56 -5.97
C ALA A 126 9.47 -1.73 -4.57
N LEU A 127 8.93 -2.64 -3.78
CA LEU A 127 9.40 -2.92 -2.42
C LEU A 127 9.76 -4.41 -2.27
N PRO A 128 10.89 -4.73 -1.66
CA PRO A 128 11.19 -6.12 -1.32
C PRO A 128 10.22 -6.66 -0.24
N ARG A 129 9.84 -5.82 0.74
CA ARG A 129 8.96 -6.14 1.86
C ARG A 129 8.51 -4.88 2.60
N LEU A 130 7.30 -4.89 3.15
CA LEU A 130 6.79 -3.82 4.01
C LEU A 130 6.35 -4.38 5.37
N GLU A 131 7.07 -4.01 6.43
CA GLU A 131 6.65 -4.28 7.81
C GLU A 131 6.06 -3.05 8.46
N ALA A 132 4.80 -3.13 8.84
CA ALA A 132 4.02 -2.03 9.39
C ALA A 132 3.08 -2.55 10.49
N ALA A 133 3.55 -3.50 11.30
CA ALA A 133 2.79 -3.98 12.46
C ALA A 133 2.59 -2.85 13.48
N ARG A 134 1.36 -2.63 13.96
CA ARG A 134 1.01 -1.51 14.83
C ARG A 134 1.33 -0.13 14.25
N LEU A 135 1.42 0.00 12.93
CA LEU A 135 1.49 1.30 12.26
C LEU A 135 0.22 2.10 12.60
N HIS A 136 0.39 3.37 12.92
CA HIS A 136 -0.72 4.31 13.08
C HIS A 136 -0.64 5.39 12.01
N THR A 137 -1.72 5.63 11.28
CA THR A 137 -1.87 6.78 10.38
C THR A 137 -3.04 7.64 10.84
N GLU A 138 -2.87 8.96 10.92
CA GLU A 138 -3.97 9.89 11.22
C GLU A 138 -4.94 9.99 10.03
N GLY A 139 -4.39 10.00 8.82
CA GLY A 139 -5.10 9.91 7.55
C GLY A 139 -4.83 8.59 6.84
N ASP A 140 -4.71 8.64 5.52
CA ASP A 140 -4.73 7.45 4.69
C ASP A 140 -3.39 6.69 4.67
N LEU A 141 -3.48 5.38 4.34
CA LEU A 141 -2.35 4.58 3.87
C LEU A 141 -2.58 4.16 2.41
N HIS A 142 -1.74 4.65 1.51
CA HIS A 142 -1.84 4.39 0.08
C HIS A 142 -0.68 3.55 -0.42
N LEU A 143 -0.97 2.41 -1.03
CA LEU A 143 0.00 1.55 -1.72
C LEU A 143 -0.43 1.21 -3.18
N PRO A 144 -1.19 2.05 -3.92
CA PRO A 144 -1.75 1.63 -5.19
C PRO A 144 -0.67 1.35 -6.23
N ARG A 145 -0.89 0.33 -7.05
CA ARG A 145 0.03 -0.12 -8.13
C ARG A 145 1.43 -0.52 -7.65
N CYS A 146 1.65 -0.65 -6.34
CA CYS A 146 2.94 -1.12 -5.84
C CYS A 146 3.14 -2.61 -6.15
N ARG A 147 4.40 -3.04 -6.17
CA ARG A 147 4.78 -4.45 -6.20
C ARG A 147 5.61 -4.77 -4.96
N VAL A 148 5.15 -5.74 -4.18
CA VAL A 148 5.83 -6.17 -2.95
C VAL A 148 6.20 -7.64 -3.05
N ASP A 149 7.50 -7.95 -3.06
CA ASP A 149 7.96 -9.30 -3.38
C ASP A 149 7.73 -10.31 -2.24
N ARG A 150 7.97 -9.92 -0.98
CA ARG A 150 7.98 -10.81 0.19
C ARG A 150 6.97 -10.41 1.26
N GLY A 151 5.76 -10.10 0.81
CA GLY A 151 4.62 -9.84 1.66
C GLY A 151 4.58 -8.48 2.36
N ILE A 152 3.41 -8.17 2.93
CA ILE A 152 3.11 -6.96 3.70
C ILE A 152 2.54 -7.38 5.06
N ARG A 153 3.05 -6.80 6.14
CA ARG A 153 2.49 -6.99 7.48
C ARG A 153 1.90 -5.71 8.03
N LEU A 154 0.62 -5.75 8.36
CA LEU A 154 -0.18 -4.66 8.96
C LEU A 154 -0.88 -5.15 10.25
N THR A 155 -0.31 -6.16 10.92
CA THR A 155 -0.87 -6.71 12.16
C THR A 155 -1.11 -5.61 13.18
N ASP A 156 -2.33 -5.51 13.71
CA ASP A 156 -2.76 -4.49 14.68
C ASP A 156 -2.54 -3.04 14.22
N ALA A 157 -2.42 -2.77 12.92
CA ALA A 157 -2.32 -1.40 12.40
C ALA A 157 -3.64 -0.63 12.57
N GLN A 158 -3.53 0.69 12.73
CA GLN A 158 -4.65 1.61 12.88
C GLN A 158 -4.58 2.66 11.77
N ILE A 159 -5.51 2.60 10.83
CA ILE A 159 -5.60 3.52 9.69
C ILE A 159 -6.74 4.51 9.97
N GLY A 160 -6.40 5.78 10.15
CA GLY A 160 -7.32 6.83 10.62
C GLY A 160 -8.40 7.23 9.61
N THR A 161 -8.19 6.93 8.33
CA THR A 161 -9.19 7.11 7.26
C THR A 161 -9.21 5.86 6.36
N ASP A 162 -8.77 5.96 5.10
CA ASP A 162 -8.86 4.88 4.12
C ASP A 162 -7.56 4.08 3.97
N LEU A 163 -7.69 2.77 3.73
CA LEU A 163 -6.59 1.92 3.26
C LEU A 163 -6.77 1.65 1.76
N LEU A 164 -5.92 2.27 0.94
CA LEU A 164 -6.00 2.19 -0.53
C LEU A 164 -4.85 1.37 -1.10
N ILE A 165 -5.13 0.13 -1.49
CA ILE A 165 -4.16 -0.81 -2.05
C ILE A 165 -4.57 -1.29 -3.46
N ASN A 166 -5.33 -0.48 -4.20
CA ASN A 166 -5.80 -0.82 -5.54
C ASN A 166 -4.65 -1.19 -6.49
N GLN A 167 -4.81 -2.28 -7.23
CA GLN A 167 -3.84 -2.78 -8.21
C GLN A 167 -2.47 -3.15 -7.63
N LEU A 168 -2.41 -3.40 -6.32
CA LEU A 168 -1.22 -3.90 -5.64
C LEU A 168 -0.94 -5.36 -6.04
N SER A 169 0.32 -5.68 -6.32
CA SER A 169 0.79 -7.06 -6.52
C SER A 169 1.68 -7.49 -5.35
N VAL A 170 1.36 -8.62 -4.72
CA VAL A 170 2.08 -9.10 -3.52
C VAL A 170 2.44 -10.58 -3.64
N GLY A 171 3.73 -10.88 -3.53
CA GLY A 171 4.25 -12.24 -3.40
C GLY A 171 4.26 -12.75 -1.95
N PRO A 172 4.42 -14.07 -1.74
CA PRO A 172 4.34 -14.67 -0.42
C PRO A 172 5.61 -14.38 0.40
N ASP A 173 5.44 -14.20 1.70
CA ASP A 173 6.53 -14.31 2.67
C ASP A 173 6.99 -15.77 2.83
N ARG A 174 8.02 -15.99 3.65
CA ARG A 174 8.57 -17.33 3.95
C ARG A 174 7.58 -18.31 4.63
N HIS A 175 6.37 -17.86 4.94
CA HIS A 175 5.32 -18.63 5.61
C HIS A 175 4.05 -18.76 4.73
N GLY A 176 4.17 -18.43 3.43
CA GLY A 176 3.09 -18.51 2.46
C GLY A 176 2.05 -17.39 2.57
N ARG A 177 2.36 -16.25 3.21
CA ARG A 177 1.41 -15.14 3.43
C ARG A 177 1.75 -13.95 2.54
N ALA A 178 0.77 -13.43 1.82
CA ALA A 178 0.93 -12.23 1.00
C ALA A 178 0.71 -10.97 1.84
N ILE A 179 -0.45 -10.85 2.51
CA ILE A 179 -0.80 -9.68 3.31
C ILE A 179 -1.34 -10.17 4.65
N VAL A 180 -0.78 -9.67 5.76
CA VAL A 180 -1.20 -10.01 7.12
C VAL A 180 -1.73 -8.76 7.81
N GLY A 181 -3.04 -8.54 7.73
CA GLY A 181 -3.78 -7.46 8.38
C GLY A 181 -4.59 -7.94 9.59
N ASP A 182 -4.12 -8.98 10.29
CA ASP A 182 -4.79 -9.50 11.48
C ASP A 182 -4.90 -8.43 12.57
N GLY A 183 -6.08 -8.25 13.15
CA GLY A 183 -6.34 -7.24 14.18
C GLY A 183 -6.33 -5.78 13.68
N MET A 184 -6.12 -5.54 12.38
CA MET A 184 -6.07 -4.19 11.81
C MET A 184 -7.43 -3.48 11.91
N ALA A 185 -7.41 -2.19 12.19
CA ALA A 185 -8.58 -1.32 12.14
C ALA A 185 -8.40 -0.25 11.05
N VAL A 186 -9.38 -0.14 10.15
CA VAL A 186 -9.50 0.93 9.16
C VAL A 186 -10.75 1.73 9.50
N ALA A 187 -10.60 3.03 9.72
CA ALA A 187 -11.69 3.87 10.18
C ALA A 187 -12.80 4.02 9.14
N GLN A 188 -12.44 4.05 7.86
CA GLN A 188 -13.36 4.19 6.73
C GLN A 188 -13.24 2.98 5.79
N ASP A 189 -12.95 3.18 4.50
CA ASP A 189 -12.97 2.12 3.50
C ASP A 189 -11.61 1.41 3.36
N LEU A 190 -11.68 0.09 3.12
CA LEU A 190 -10.55 -0.69 2.64
C LEU A 190 -10.76 -0.99 1.15
N GLN A 191 -10.04 -0.27 0.29
CA GLN A 191 -10.09 -0.44 -1.15
C GLN A 191 -8.91 -1.28 -1.63
N ALA A 192 -9.20 -2.54 -1.95
CA ALA A 192 -8.28 -3.53 -2.46
C ALA A 192 -8.75 -4.06 -3.81
N GLU A 193 -9.12 -3.16 -4.72
CA GLU A 193 -9.61 -3.50 -6.04
C GLU A 193 -8.48 -3.92 -6.98
N MET A 194 -8.73 -4.99 -7.75
CA MET A 194 -7.80 -5.55 -8.74
C MET A 194 -6.42 -5.88 -8.16
N ILE A 195 -6.34 -6.23 -6.87
CA ILE A 195 -5.07 -6.71 -6.31
C ILE A 195 -4.76 -8.11 -6.83
N GLU A 196 -3.47 -8.43 -6.91
CA GLU A 196 -3.00 -9.77 -7.20
C GLU A 196 -2.14 -10.27 -6.04
N THR A 197 -2.58 -11.33 -5.36
CA THR A 197 -1.83 -11.93 -4.26
C THR A 197 -1.46 -13.38 -4.55
N VAL A 198 -0.22 -13.73 -4.24
CA VAL A 198 0.24 -15.12 -4.14
C VAL A 198 0.61 -15.37 -2.69
N GLY A 199 -0.13 -16.25 -2.02
CA GLY A 199 -0.11 -16.45 -0.58
C GLY A 199 -1.39 -15.97 0.11
N GLU A 200 -1.51 -16.28 1.40
CA GLU A 200 -2.67 -15.93 2.23
C GLU A 200 -2.83 -14.41 2.36
N LEU A 201 -4.03 -13.91 2.03
CA LEU A 201 -4.55 -12.64 2.53
C LEU A 201 -5.25 -12.91 3.87
N SER A 202 -4.61 -12.52 4.96
CA SER A 202 -5.12 -12.72 6.32
C SER A 202 -5.68 -11.41 6.89
N LEU A 203 -6.95 -11.44 7.31
CA LEU A 203 -7.67 -10.30 7.91
C LEU A 203 -8.42 -10.77 9.17
N ARG A 204 -7.78 -11.62 9.97
CA ARG A 204 -8.39 -12.24 11.16
C ARG A 204 -8.72 -11.15 12.18
N GLY A 205 -9.98 -11.04 12.58
CA GLY A 205 -10.43 -10.03 13.54
C GLY A 205 -10.25 -8.58 13.07
N ALA A 206 -10.01 -8.34 11.77
CA ALA A 206 -9.89 -6.99 11.25
C ALA A 206 -11.23 -6.26 11.28
N LYS A 207 -11.18 -4.93 11.38
CA LYS A 207 -12.36 -4.05 11.44
C LYS A 207 -12.26 -2.98 10.36
N VAL A 208 -13.31 -2.83 9.55
CA VAL A 208 -13.42 -1.82 8.50
C VAL A 208 -14.67 -1.00 8.77
N GLY A 209 -14.50 0.29 9.06
CA GLY A 209 -15.58 1.22 9.43
C GLY A 209 -16.49 1.63 8.27
N GLY A 210 -16.10 1.32 7.04
CA GLY A 210 -16.90 1.47 5.83
C GLY A 210 -17.08 0.14 5.10
N SER A 211 -16.76 0.13 3.82
CA SER A 211 -16.82 -1.03 2.93
C SER A 211 -15.44 -1.67 2.72
N LEU A 212 -15.43 -2.98 2.50
CA LEU A 212 -14.26 -3.71 2.03
C LEU A 212 -14.45 -4.09 0.57
N SER A 213 -13.66 -3.50 -0.33
CA SER A 213 -13.72 -3.77 -1.77
C SER A 213 -12.58 -4.66 -2.25
N LEU A 214 -12.88 -5.86 -2.74
CA LEU A 214 -11.97 -6.79 -3.42
C LEU A 214 -12.36 -6.96 -4.89
N ARG A 215 -13.00 -5.96 -5.49
CA ARG A 215 -13.55 -6.08 -6.85
C ARG A 215 -12.46 -6.35 -7.88
N GLY A 216 -12.69 -7.34 -8.73
CA GLY A 216 -11.75 -7.75 -9.77
C GLY A 216 -10.43 -8.32 -9.24
N SER A 217 -10.28 -8.55 -7.94
CA SER A 217 -9.03 -9.02 -7.35
C SER A 217 -8.79 -10.51 -7.63
N ARG A 218 -7.52 -10.89 -7.71
CA ARG A 218 -7.06 -12.26 -7.93
C ARG A 218 -6.27 -12.72 -6.72
N LEU A 219 -6.86 -13.60 -5.93
CA LEU A 219 -6.23 -14.19 -4.75
C LEU A 219 -5.81 -15.62 -5.08
N ARG A 220 -4.56 -15.98 -4.83
CA ARG A 220 -4.07 -17.34 -5.02
C ARG A 220 -3.36 -17.81 -3.77
N ALA A 221 -3.79 -18.93 -3.20
CA ALA A 221 -3.10 -19.61 -2.14
C ALA A 221 -1.68 -20.02 -2.56
N ALA A 222 -0.76 -20.00 -1.61
CA ALA A 222 0.56 -20.62 -1.73
C ALA A 222 0.69 -21.69 -0.65
N GLU A 223 1.38 -22.78 -0.97
CA GLU A 223 1.57 -23.91 -0.05
C GLU A 223 0.22 -24.46 0.45
N ASP A 224 0.14 -24.86 1.73
CA ASP A 224 -1.07 -25.40 2.38
C ASP A 224 -1.93 -24.30 3.04
N ARG A 225 -1.79 -23.05 2.59
CA ARG A 225 -2.54 -21.91 3.12
C ARG A 225 -3.86 -21.71 2.40
N ARG A 226 -4.76 -20.96 3.05
CA ARG A 226 -5.94 -20.38 2.38
C ARG A 226 -5.50 -19.21 1.49
N ALA A 227 -6.29 -18.92 0.46
CA ALA A 227 -6.12 -17.71 -0.34
C ALA A 227 -6.63 -16.48 0.44
N LEU A 228 -7.76 -16.61 1.13
CA LEU A 228 -8.36 -15.59 1.99
C LEU A 228 -8.72 -16.18 3.34
N ASN A 229 -8.21 -15.59 4.42
CA ASN A 229 -8.45 -16.04 5.79
C ASN A 229 -8.84 -14.85 6.67
N ALA A 230 -10.14 -14.65 6.83
CA ALA A 230 -10.73 -13.51 7.52
C ALA A 230 -11.84 -13.91 8.51
N PRO A 231 -11.60 -14.87 9.43
CA PRO A 231 -12.52 -15.13 10.52
C PRO A 231 -12.65 -13.90 11.42
N GLN A 232 -13.85 -13.66 11.95
CA GLN A 232 -14.18 -12.53 12.82
C GLN A 232 -13.96 -11.14 12.17
N LEU A 233 -13.92 -11.09 10.84
CA LEU A 233 -13.87 -9.83 10.09
C LEU A 233 -15.16 -9.03 10.32
N THR A 234 -15.03 -7.76 10.69
CA THR A 234 -16.17 -6.83 10.79
C THR A 234 -16.06 -5.77 9.70
N VAL A 235 -17.12 -5.61 8.93
CA VAL A 235 -17.27 -4.56 7.91
C VAL A 235 -18.59 -3.85 8.18
N GLU A 236 -18.55 -2.56 8.48
CA GLU A 236 -19.76 -1.78 8.82
C GLU A 236 -20.77 -1.71 7.67
N ARG A 237 -20.31 -1.84 6.43
CA ARG A 237 -21.15 -1.84 5.23
C ARG A 237 -21.06 -3.16 4.47
N THR A 238 -20.62 -3.11 3.22
CA THR A 238 -20.59 -4.26 2.32
C THR A 238 -19.18 -4.80 2.13
N LEU A 239 -19.05 -6.12 2.12
CA LEU A 239 -17.89 -6.82 1.54
C LEU A 239 -18.17 -7.10 0.07
N TYR A 240 -17.43 -6.45 -0.84
CA TYR A 240 -17.53 -6.67 -2.28
C TYR A 240 -16.45 -7.62 -2.79
N MET A 241 -16.85 -8.78 -3.30
CA MET A 241 -16.03 -9.70 -4.09
C MET A 241 -16.65 -9.85 -5.48
N THR A 242 -16.79 -8.73 -6.20
CA THR A 242 -17.49 -8.68 -7.49
C THR A 242 -16.54 -8.43 -8.66
N GLU A 243 -17.08 -8.26 -9.86
CA GLU A 243 -16.32 -7.70 -10.97
C GLU A 243 -15.96 -6.22 -10.77
N ALA A 244 -14.88 -5.80 -11.42
CA ALA A 244 -14.45 -4.42 -11.60
C ALA A 244 -14.49 -4.07 -13.09
N TRP A 245 -14.85 -2.83 -13.42
CA TRP A 245 -14.74 -2.32 -14.79
C TRP A 245 -13.33 -1.81 -15.03
N VAL A 246 -12.71 -2.18 -16.14
CA VAL A 246 -11.31 -1.86 -16.45
C VAL A 246 -11.24 -1.21 -17.82
N SER A 247 -10.54 -0.09 -17.98
CA SER A 247 -10.30 0.51 -19.30
C SER A 247 -9.52 -0.45 -20.20
N VAL A 248 -9.97 -0.60 -21.46
CA VAL A 248 -9.35 -1.44 -22.49
C VAL A 248 -8.01 -0.84 -22.94
N ASP A 249 -7.88 0.49 -22.92
CA ASP A 249 -6.66 1.19 -23.36
C ASP A 249 -5.55 1.16 -22.31
N THR A 250 -5.89 1.25 -21.03
CA THR A 250 -4.89 1.36 -19.94
C THR A 250 -4.78 0.12 -19.06
N GLY A 251 -5.69 -0.85 -19.19
CA GLY A 251 -5.76 -2.01 -18.31
C GLY A 251 -6.05 -1.68 -16.84
N ASN A 252 -6.40 -0.42 -16.54
CA ASN A 252 -6.63 0.09 -15.20
C ASN A 252 -8.05 0.65 -15.06
N GLN A 253 -8.57 0.71 -13.84
CA GLN A 253 -9.55 1.77 -13.55
C GLN A 253 -8.79 3.09 -13.63
N GLY A 254 -9.36 4.08 -14.33
CA GLY A 254 -8.80 5.43 -14.37
C GLY A 254 -8.39 5.90 -12.98
N THR A 255 -7.38 6.78 -12.91
CA THR A 255 -6.82 7.34 -11.67
C THR A 255 -7.84 7.40 -10.55
N THR A 256 -7.66 6.64 -9.45
CA THR A 256 -8.45 6.83 -8.24
C THR A 256 -8.40 8.33 -7.90
N PRO A 257 -9.51 9.06 -8.05
CA PRO A 257 -9.51 10.47 -7.74
C PRO A 257 -9.12 10.64 -6.28
N PRO A 258 -8.55 11.79 -5.88
CA PRO A 258 -8.23 12.06 -4.48
C PRO A 258 -9.42 11.96 -3.50
N TYR A 259 -10.64 11.73 -4.00
CA TYR A 259 -11.90 11.62 -3.24
C TYR A 259 -12.67 10.32 -3.51
N GLY A 260 -11.96 9.24 -3.90
CA GLY A 260 -12.58 7.94 -4.15
C GLY A 260 -13.19 7.78 -5.55
N VAL A 261 -13.51 6.53 -5.89
CA VAL A 261 -14.00 6.13 -7.22
C VAL A 261 -15.48 6.48 -7.35
N VAL A 262 -15.82 7.33 -8.32
CA VAL A 262 -17.22 7.59 -8.70
C VAL A 262 -17.78 6.32 -9.37
N TYR A 263 -18.71 5.65 -8.69
CA TYR A 263 -19.47 4.54 -9.26
C TYR A 263 -20.46 5.08 -10.32
N ALA A 264 -20.11 4.96 -11.60
CA ALA A 264 -21.06 5.16 -12.69
C ALA A 264 -21.69 3.80 -13.08
N PRO A 265 -23.02 3.68 -13.15
CA PRO A 265 -23.70 2.43 -13.51
C PRO A 265 -23.54 2.05 -15.00
N THR A 266 -22.96 2.93 -15.82
CA THR A 266 -22.78 2.70 -17.26
C THR A 266 -21.29 2.53 -17.56
N PRO A 267 -20.85 1.39 -18.11
CA PRO A 267 -19.46 1.20 -18.49
C PRO A 267 -19.07 2.24 -19.54
N ALA A 268 -17.99 2.97 -19.28
CA ALA A 268 -17.41 3.88 -20.26
C ALA A 268 -17.02 3.07 -21.51
N ARG A 269 -17.22 3.65 -22.70
CA ARG A 269 -16.82 3.03 -23.98
C ARG A 269 -15.35 2.59 -23.90
N GLY A 270 -15.07 1.35 -24.27
CA GLY A 270 -13.73 0.79 -24.13
C GLY A 270 -13.40 0.37 -22.69
N THR A 271 -14.34 -0.25 -21.97
CA THR A 271 -14.06 -0.95 -20.70
C THR A 271 -14.41 -2.43 -20.80
N ARG A 272 -13.60 -3.30 -20.16
CA ARG A 272 -13.87 -4.74 -19.99
C ARG A 272 -14.12 -5.05 -18.52
N SER A 273 -14.95 -6.05 -18.25
CA SER A 273 -15.11 -6.58 -16.89
C SER A 273 -13.92 -7.48 -16.52
N GLN A 274 -13.38 -7.28 -15.32
CA GLN A 274 -12.49 -8.22 -14.65
C GLN A 274 -13.20 -8.74 -13.40
N ILE A 275 -13.51 -10.03 -13.37
CA ILE A 275 -14.16 -10.68 -12.23
C ILE A 275 -13.19 -10.88 -11.07
N PHE A 276 -13.71 -10.94 -9.84
CA PHE A 276 -12.97 -11.45 -8.70
C PHE A 276 -12.69 -12.96 -8.89
N GLU A 277 -11.43 -13.36 -8.72
CA GLU A 277 -11.01 -14.77 -8.75
C GLU A 277 -10.26 -15.15 -7.47
N CYS A 278 -10.65 -16.26 -6.85
CA CYS A 278 -9.96 -16.82 -5.70
C CYS A 278 -9.59 -18.28 -5.97
N ARG A 279 -8.31 -18.60 -5.94
CA ARG A 279 -7.76 -19.95 -6.11
C ARG A 279 -7.19 -20.44 -4.79
N GLY A 280 -7.92 -21.32 -4.13
CA GLY A 280 -7.61 -21.89 -2.84
C GLY A 280 -8.70 -21.60 -1.80
N GLY A 281 -8.55 -22.16 -0.60
CA GLY A 281 -9.55 -22.07 0.46
C GLY A 281 -9.85 -20.63 0.91
N VAL A 282 -11.10 -20.39 1.33
CA VAL A 282 -11.59 -19.09 1.83
C VAL A 282 -12.27 -19.29 3.18
N ARG A 283 -12.02 -18.40 4.14
CA ARG A 283 -12.67 -18.43 5.45
C ARG A 283 -13.15 -17.05 5.86
N LEU A 284 -14.45 -16.92 6.12
CA LEU A 284 -15.12 -15.72 6.62
C LEU A 284 -15.94 -16.01 7.89
N ASP A 285 -15.64 -17.12 8.58
CA ASP A 285 -16.38 -17.54 9.77
C ASP A 285 -16.51 -16.44 10.81
N ASP A 286 -17.67 -16.34 11.45
CA ASP A 286 -17.95 -15.34 12.48
C ASP A 286 -17.83 -13.88 12.00
N GLY A 287 -17.84 -13.66 10.69
CA GLY A 287 -17.82 -12.33 10.08
C GLY A 287 -19.12 -11.56 10.31
N ARG A 288 -19.03 -10.23 10.41
CA ARG A 288 -20.16 -9.31 10.57
C ARG A 288 -20.14 -8.28 9.45
N PHE A 289 -21.22 -8.19 8.70
CA PHE A 289 -21.35 -7.30 7.55
C PHE A 289 -22.64 -6.51 7.70
N GLY A 290 -22.55 -5.19 7.78
CA GLY A 290 -23.72 -4.35 8.09
C GLY A 290 -24.73 -4.22 6.95
N ASP A 291 -24.29 -4.35 5.69
CA ASP A 291 -25.17 -4.30 4.52
C ASP A 291 -25.26 -5.68 3.82
N ALA A 292 -24.13 -6.19 3.30
CA ALA A 292 -24.11 -7.42 2.50
C ALA A 292 -22.72 -8.05 2.37
N VAL A 293 -22.70 -9.31 1.93
CA VAL A 293 -21.54 -9.94 1.29
C VAL A 293 -21.89 -10.16 -0.18
N ASP A 294 -21.33 -9.33 -1.07
CA ASP A 294 -21.64 -9.37 -2.50
C ASP A 294 -20.60 -10.21 -3.26
N LEU A 295 -21.06 -11.35 -3.79
CA LEU A 295 -20.28 -12.31 -4.56
C LEU A 295 -20.62 -12.28 -6.06
N HIS A 296 -21.23 -11.21 -6.56
CA HIS A 296 -21.69 -11.15 -7.94
C HIS A 296 -20.56 -11.44 -8.94
N LYS A 297 -20.73 -12.50 -9.73
CA LYS A 297 -19.76 -13.03 -10.72
C LYS A 297 -18.40 -13.45 -10.14
N ALA A 298 -18.29 -13.61 -8.82
CA ALA A 298 -17.10 -14.15 -8.17
C ALA A 298 -16.81 -15.56 -8.69
N ARG A 299 -15.53 -15.88 -8.91
CA ARG A 299 -15.06 -17.22 -9.24
C ARG A 299 -14.20 -17.76 -8.11
N PHE A 300 -14.61 -18.89 -7.55
CA PHE A 300 -13.80 -19.64 -6.59
C PHE A 300 -13.35 -20.96 -7.21
N THR A 301 -12.06 -21.27 -7.11
CA THR A 301 -11.47 -22.54 -7.56
C THR A 301 -10.72 -23.15 -6.39
N MET A 302 -11.10 -24.35 -5.99
CA MET A 302 -10.63 -25.01 -4.78
C MET A 302 -10.33 -26.48 -5.07
N THR A 303 -9.37 -27.05 -4.36
CA THR A 303 -9.12 -28.49 -4.32
C THR A 303 -10.17 -29.21 -3.46
N ARG A 304 -10.17 -30.55 -3.44
CA ARG A 304 -11.16 -31.35 -2.67
C ARG A 304 -11.10 -31.13 -1.16
N GLN A 305 -9.98 -30.66 -0.62
CA GLN A 305 -9.78 -30.43 0.83
C GLN A 305 -10.03 -28.97 1.23
N GLU A 306 -10.18 -28.07 0.26
CA GLU A 306 -10.41 -26.66 0.50
C GLU A 306 -11.90 -26.34 0.48
N GLU A 307 -12.28 -25.31 1.23
CA GLU A 307 -13.66 -24.86 1.36
C GLU A 307 -13.76 -23.34 1.29
N LEU A 308 -14.93 -22.86 0.88
CA LEU A 308 -15.43 -21.52 1.17
C LEU A 308 -16.29 -21.61 2.43
N SER A 309 -15.73 -21.18 3.56
CA SER A 309 -16.39 -21.24 4.87
C SER A 309 -17.03 -19.89 5.19
N LEU A 310 -18.35 -19.88 5.37
CA LEU A 310 -19.18 -18.72 5.75
C LEU A 310 -19.93 -19.01 7.06
N ARG A 311 -19.33 -19.75 7.99
CA ARG A 311 -20.06 -20.25 9.17
C ARG A 311 -20.34 -19.09 10.13
N ARG A 312 -21.58 -18.97 10.59
CA ARG A 312 -21.98 -17.97 11.60
C ARG A 312 -21.70 -16.53 11.16
N ILE A 313 -21.73 -16.25 9.86
CA ILE A 313 -21.73 -14.86 9.39
C ILE A 313 -23.03 -14.16 9.78
N VAL A 314 -22.95 -12.84 10.02
CA VAL A 314 -24.10 -11.98 10.30
C VAL A 314 -24.22 -10.96 9.16
N THR A 315 -25.38 -10.95 8.52
CA THR A 315 -25.85 -9.96 7.53
C THR A 315 -27.30 -9.58 7.89
N PRO A 316 -27.81 -8.42 7.46
CA PRO A 316 -29.24 -8.10 7.55
C PRO A 316 -30.15 -9.14 6.88
#